data_AF-A0AAE9WT11-F1
#
_entry.id   AF-A0AAE9WT11-F1
#
_cell.length_a   1.000
_cell.length_b   1.000
_cell.length_c   1.000
_cell.angle_alpha   90.00
_cell.angle_beta   90.00
_cell.angle_gamma   90.00
#
_symmetry.space_group_name_H-M   'P 1'
#
loop_
_entity.id
_entity.type
_entity.pdbx_description
1 polymer ?
#
loop_
_entity_poly.entity_id
_entity_poly.type
_entity_poly.pdbx_seq_one_letter_code
_entity_poly.pdbx_strand_id
1 'polypeptide(L)'
;MTHACVLEFSSNEGIIEVSENIKENLGIFEKNGVIRILISYANLSKCDFIKFESLNENINDIKYVKNLLENKLSLNYSTLTLGDYVHINNLKFYISELEPDNAVSLINTDITVDICERKNINENQIDFFSNDNKISNNNNPYEIINNTQVNINNTINGEFKKYKFIINYNILELLKKGNISINIYLKSENINNFHIFISFPPYDDVSETVHHIHVDDCTDQIKIDKDLIQKCLRYHFIYFQNDEKNENIQLSNTNDNKNNNLLCYDTNNLNQKSYQDYSEILEYLYDQFFPHIIFIGILSNSNIPLNYNLSSNVIENTLNLTKNKDIENQNIKINTNENIINNQNYIKCDNCLKDILDYNINMHKIHCIKNFSICNICKQPFKKNELINHIHCDICNEGMHINDKNKHNSIWHVKIKCLCEKYFYKKQFIFHQKLFCPKKLIFCPFCNIFTAHFTNIYDEDYIIANFFDKLDNKQINNISPNTNAHINSNFETKSIGYYVNLLHNNFNYFLKYIKNSEHEKYCGSKSISCIICKKNMYRNLYLNHLCSVHNLTKIESFKIINENIQLQ
;
A
#
# COMPACT_ATOMS: atom_id res chain seq x y z
N MET A 1 6.08 -2.84 18.24
CA MET A 1 6.45 -4.26 18.23
C MET A 1 7.75 -4.32 18.99
N THR A 2 7.79 -5.05 20.09
CA THR A 2 8.97 -5.23 20.92
C THR A 2 9.20 -6.73 21.05
N HIS A 3 10.47 -7.14 21.12
CA HIS A 3 10.85 -8.53 21.29
C HIS A 3 11.30 -8.76 22.72
N ALA A 4 10.82 -9.85 23.32
CA ALA A 4 11.15 -10.27 24.66
C ALA A 4 11.49 -11.77 24.67
N CYS A 5 12.39 -12.16 25.56
CA CYS A 5 12.64 -13.57 25.85
C CYS A 5 11.75 -14.03 27.01
N VAL A 6 11.26 -15.26 26.94
CA VAL A 6 10.53 -15.87 28.06
C VAL A 6 11.54 -16.27 29.13
N LEU A 7 11.38 -15.73 30.34
CA LEU A 7 12.23 -16.07 31.49
C LEU A 7 11.80 -17.40 32.14
N GLU A 8 10.50 -17.54 32.40
CA GLU A 8 9.91 -18.73 33.01
C GLU A 8 8.45 -18.92 32.59
N PHE A 9 7.94 -20.14 32.74
CA PHE A 9 6.55 -20.52 32.43
C PHE A 9 5.79 -20.80 33.74
N SER A 10 5.66 -19.77 34.59
CA SER A 10 5.06 -19.85 35.94
C SER A 10 3.69 -19.17 36.04
N SER A 11 3.31 -18.35 35.06
CA SER A 11 2.05 -17.58 35.07
C SER A 11 0.81 -18.45 34.85
N ASN A 12 -0.35 -17.94 35.30
CA ASN A 12 -1.65 -18.58 35.09
C ASN A 12 -1.98 -18.72 33.59
N GLU A 13 -2.78 -19.74 33.25
CA GLU A 13 -3.21 -19.99 31.86
C GLU A 13 -3.84 -18.76 31.22
N GLY A 14 -3.33 -18.37 30.04
CA GLY A 14 -3.81 -17.23 29.27
C GLY A 14 -3.41 -15.86 29.84
N ILE A 15 -2.57 -15.80 30.88
CA ILE A 15 -2.03 -14.56 31.45
C ILE A 15 -0.52 -14.53 31.22
N ILE A 16 -0.02 -13.38 30.77
CA ILE A 16 1.41 -13.12 30.63
C ILE A 16 1.81 -11.97 31.55
N GLU A 17 2.91 -12.15 32.26
CA GLU A 17 3.53 -11.10 33.05
C GLU A 17 4.73 -10.56 32.28
N VAL A 18 4.82 -9.23 32.16
CA VAL A 18 5.89 -8.55 31.42
C VAL A 18 6.47 -7.42 32.26
N SER A 19 7.75 -7.12 32.03
CA SER A 19 8.44 -6.03 32.71
C SER A 19 7.88 -4.66 32.34
N GLU A 20 8.11 -3.66 33.20
CA GLU A 20 7.63 -2.30 32.96
C GLU A 20 8.25 -1.68 31.69
N ASN A 21 9.49 -2.06 31.36
CA ASN A 21 10.16 -1.65 30.11
C ASN A 21 9.42 -2.14 28.86
N ILE A 22 8.94 -3.39 28.88
CA ILE A 22 8.15 -3.96 27.78
C ILE A 22 6.80 -3.24 27.66
N LYS A 23 6.16 -2.91 28.78
CA LYS A 23 4.91 -2.14 28.76
C LYS A 23 5.11 -0.76 28.16
N GLU A 24 6.15 -0.04 28.58
CA GLU A 24 6.48 1.29 28.04
C GLU A 24 6.76 1.23 26.53
N ASN A 25 7.56 0.26 26.07
CA ASN A 25 7.85 0.07 24.65
C ASN A 25 6.63 -0.36 23.82
N LEU A 26 5.66 -1.05 24.44
CA LEU A 26 4.36 -1.34 23.84
C LEU A 26 3.38 -0.16 23.90
N GLY A 27 3.73 0.95 24.56
CA GLY A 27 2.84 2.09 24.76
C GLY A 27 1.71 1.81 25.75
N ILE A 28 1.89 0.85 26.65
CA ILE A 28 0.92 0.47 27.68
C ILE A 28 1.17 1.34 28.93
N PHE A 29 0.31 2.34 29.13
CA PHE A 29 0.38 3.25 30.29
C PHE A 29 -0.80 3.06 31.28
N GLU A 30 -1.79 2.25 30.91
CA GLU A 30 -2.95 1.97 31.75
C GLU A 30 -2.58 0.97 32.85
N LYS A 31 -2.81 1.33 34.11
CA LYS A 31 -2.51 0.47 35.27
C LYS A 31 -3.62 -0.53 35.59
N ASN A 32 -4.82 -0.35 35.01
CA ASN A 32 -6.01 -1.12 35.34
C ASN A 32 -6.70 -1.62 34.05
N GLY A 33 -6.88 -2.94 33.91
CA GLY A 33 -7.58 -3.56 32.78
C GLY A 33 -6.95 -4.87 32.32
N VAL A 34 -7.65 -5.61 31.46
CA VAL A 34 -7.11 -6.80 30.78
C VAL A 34 -6.66 -6.39 29.39
N ILE A 35 -5.34 -6.37 29.17
CA ILE A 35 -4.73 -6.03 27.88
C ILE A 35 -4.40 -7.34 27.16
N ARG A 36 -4.96 -7.52 25.96
CA ARG A 36 -4.63 -8.66 25.11
C ARG A 36 -3.48 -8.29 24.19
N ILE A 37 -2.42 -9.09 24.23
CA ILE A 37 -1.21 -8.90 23.43
C ILE A 37 -1.11 -10.09 22.48
N LEU A 38 -0.84 -9.84 21.20
CA LEU A 38 -0.52 -10.90 20.24
C LEU A 38 0.93 -11.30 20.45
N ILE A 39 1.16 -12.57 20.77
CA ILE A 39 2.50 -13.14 20.90
C ILE A 39 2.76 -14.01 19.67
N SER A 40 3.85 -13.72 18.99
CA SER A 40 4.40 -14.56 17.92
C SER A 40 5.80 -15.00 18.30
N TYR A 41 6.12 -16.27 18.05
CA TYR A 41 7.49 -16.75 18.16
C TYR A 41 8.34 -16.13 17.04
N ALA A 42 9.49 -15.57 17.40
CA ALA A 42 10.46 -15.00 16.47
C ALA A 42 11.86 -15.48 16.84
N ASN A 43 12.63 -15.90 15.84
CA ASN A 43 14.04 -16.28 16.03
C ASN A 43 14.91 -15.07 15.68
N LEU A 44 15.75 -14.62 16.61
CA LEU A 44 16.54 -13.40 16.47
C LEU A 44 18.02 -13.72 16.26
N SER A 45 18.64 -12.97 15.35
CA SER A 45 20.09 -13.02 15.15
C SER A 45 20.84 -12.51 16.38
N LYS A 46 22.04 -13.03 16.60
CA LYS A 46 22.94 -12.54 17.66
C LYS A 46 23.34 -11.10 17.37
N CYS A 47 23.34 -10.28 18.41
CA CYS A 47 23.71 -8.87 18.31
C CYS A 47 25.22 -8.71 18.11
N ASP A 48 25.60 -7.92 17.10
CA ASP A 48 26.99 -7.57 16.83
C ASP A 48 27.29 -6.14 17.29
N PHE A 49 26.41 -5.19 16.96
CA PHE A 49 26.57 -3.77 17.23
C PHE A 49 25.27 -3.12 17.67
N ILE A 50 25.38 -2.21 18.65
CA ILE A 50 24.28 -1.36 19.12
C ILE A 50 24.76 0.08 19.17
N LYS A 51 23.95 0.97 18.62
CA LYS A 51 24.09 2.41 18.82
C LYS A 51 22.97 2.94 19.69
N PHE A 52 23.35 3.59 20.78
CA PHE A 52 22.42 4.31 21.63
C PHE A 52 22.49 5.81 21.35
N GLU A 53 21.33 6.41 21.21
CA GLU A 53 21.15 7.83 21.45
C GLU A 53 20.79 8.01 22.91
N SER A 54 21.53 8.87 23.61
CA SER A 54 21.16 9.13 24.98
C SER A 54 20.24 10.32 25.17
N LEU A 55 19.36 10.16 26.16
CA LEU A 55 18.32 11.11 26.54
C LEU A 55 18.65 11.83 27.86
N ASN A 56 19.82 11.56 28.45
CA ASN A 56 20.22 12.15 29.72
C ASN A 56 21.27 13.24 29.49
N GLU A 57 21.14 14.34 30.24
CA GLU A 57 22.15 15.38 30.30
C GLU A 57 23.41 14.83 31.02
N ASN A 58 24.61 15.12 30.50
CA ASN A 58 25.91 14.83 31.13
C ASN A 58 26.37 13.36 31.14
N ILE A 59 26.24 12.64 30.02
CA ILE A 59 26.75 11.25 29.92
C ILE A 59 28.25 11.14 29.76
N ASN A 60 28.88 12.14 29.15
CA ASN A 60 30.33 12.17 29.02
C ASN A 60 31.04 12.28 30.38
N ASP A 61 30.35 12.69 31.44
CA ASP A 61 30.90 12.81 32.80
C ASP A 61 30.99 11.46 33.52
N ILE A 62 30.23 10.46 33.07
CA ILE A 62 30.26 9.12 33.64
C ILE A 62 31.46 8.37 33.03
N LYS A 63 32.47 8.07 33.85
CA LYS A 63 33.59 7.24 33.40
C LYS A 63 33.11 5.81 33.14
N TYR A 64 33.48 5.25 31.98
CA TYR A 64 33.20 3.86 31.57
C TYR A 64 31.72 3.52 31.28
N VAL A 65 30.92 4.45 30.74
CA VAL A 65 29.50 4.18 30.37
C VAL A 65 29.38 3.01 29.41
N LYS A 66 30.23 2.91 28.38
CA LYS A 66 30.19 1.82 27.40
C LYS A 66 30.31 0.45 28.07
N ASN A 67 31.30 0.27 28.92
CA ASN A 67 31.50 -0.96 29.69
C ASN A 67 30.33 -1.22 30.65
N LEU A 68 29.72 -0.18 31.23
CA LEU A 68 28.52 -0.32 32.06
C LEU A 68 27.34 -0.83 31.24
N LEU A 69 27.11 -0.26 30.05
CA LEU A 69 26.05 -0.67 29.14
C LEU A 69 26.24 -2.13 28.70
N GLU A 70 27.43 -2.50 28.23
CA GLU A 70 27.75 -3.86 27.80
C GLU A 70 27.47 -4.89 28.92
N ASN A 71 27.91 -4.60 30.14
CA ASN A 71 27.69 -5.48 31.29
C ASN A 71 26.22 -5.52 31.73
N LYS A 72 25.52 -4.40 31.74
CA LYS A 72 24.11 -4.35 32.21
C LYS A 72 23.14 -4.89 31.17
N LEU A 73 23.41 -4.70 29.88
CA LEU A 73 22.62 -5.23 28.80
C LEU A 73 22.71 -6.76 28.78
N SER A 74 23.91 -7.32 28.82
CA SER A 74 24.11 -8.77 28.83
C SER A 74 23.48 -9.47 30.04
N LEU A 75 23.41 -8.81 31.20
CA LEU A 75 22.82 -9.39 32.41
C LEU A 75 21.29 -9.26 32.48
N ASN A 76 20.73 -8.14 32.01
CA ASN A 76 19.33 -7.78 32.26
C ASN A 76 18.42 -7.87 31.02
N TYR A 77 19.00 -7.88 29.82
CA TYR A 77 18.26 -7.88 28.56
C TYR A 77 18.66 -9.09 27.73
N SER A 78 17.68 -9.88 27.30
CA SER A 78 17.92 -11.02 26.41
C SER A 78 17.74 -10.67 24.94
N THR A 79 16.98 -9.61 24.66
CA THR A 79 16.59 -9.19 23.32
C THR A 79 16.49 -7.67 23.27
N LEU A 80 16.76 -7.08 22.11
CA LEU A 80 16.57 -5.66 21.83
C LEU A 80 15.86 -5.49 20.49
N THR A 81 15.10 -4.39 20.36
CA THR A 81 14.42 -4.02 19.12
C THR A 81 14.78 -2.58 18.77
N LEU A 82 14.93 -2.29 17.49
CA LEU A 82 15.22 -0.96 16.98
C LEU A 82 14.08 -0.01 17.36
N GLY A 83 14.43 1.15 17.90
CA GLY A 83 13.46 2.15 18.37
C GLY A 83 12.83 1.89 19.73
N ASP A 84 13.23 0.82 20.43
CA ASP A 84 12.85 0.61 21.82
C ASP A 84 13.66 1.53 22.76
N TYR A 85 13.07 1.83 23.92
CA TYR A 85 13.78 2.44 25.03
C TYR A 85 14.36 1.37 25.96
N VAL A 86 15.56 1.68 26.45
CA VAL A 86 16.28 0.86 27.43
C VAL A 86 16.56 1.73 28.64
N HIS A 87 16.15 1.23 29.80
CA HIS A 87 16.46 1.85 31.08
C HIS A 87 17.57 1.06 31.77
N ILE A 88 18.67 1.75 32.08
CA ILE A 88 19.77 1.20 32.87
C ILE A 88 20.00 2.12 34.06
N ASN A 89 19.66 1.63 35.26
CA ASN A 89 19.60 2.43 36.48
C ASN A 89 18.66 3.64 36.30
N ASN A 90 19.17 4.88 36.46
CA ASN A 90 18.41 6.11 36.28
C ASN A 90 18.62 6.74 34.88
N LEU A 91 19.31 6.02 33.99
CA LEU A 91 19.65 6.52 32.66
C LEU A 91 18.73 5.90 31.61
N LYS A 92 18.19 6.77 30.75
CA LYS A 92 17.37 6.37 29.60
C LYS A 92 18.18 6.42 28.31
N PHE A 93 18.09 5.37 27.51
CA PHE A 93 18.72 5.28 26.20
C PHE A 93 17.69 4.87 25.14
N TYR A 94 17.83 5.44 23.96
CA TYR A 94 17.06 5.09 22.78
C TYR A 94 17.94 4.30 21.82
N ILE A 95 17.43 3.19 21.30
CA ILE A 95 18.16 2.36 20.34
C ILE A 95 18.01 2.97 18.95
N SER A 96 19.05 3.62 18.45
CA SER A 96 19.04 4.27 17.13
C SER A 96 19.48 3.36 16.00
N GLU A 97 20.40 2.43 16.25
CA GLU A 97 20.88 1.45 15.27
C GLU A 97 21.14 0.10 15.95
N LEU A 98 20.84 -0.99 15.24
CA LEU A 98 21.12 -2.38 15.63
C LEU A 98 21.68 -3.13 14.41
N GLU A 99 22.67 -3.98 14.65
CA GLU A 99 23.18 -4.92 13.65
C GLU A 99 23.18 -6.35 14.23
N PRO A 100 22.87 -7.37 13.41
CA PRO A 100 22.65 -7.32 11.95
C PRO A 100 21.21 -7.04 11.50
N ASP A 101 20.25 -6.94 12.42
CA ASP A 101 18.82 -6.81 12.11
C ASP A 101 18.14 -5.81 13.06
N ASN A 102 16.90 -5.42 12.75
CA ASN A 102 16.09 -4.51 13.55
C ASN A 102 15.62 -5.11 14.88
N ALA A 103 15.87 -6.40 15.11
CA ALA A 103 15.69 -7.04 16.40
C ALA A 103 16.76 -8.12 16.59
N VAL A 104 17.39 -8.12 17.76
CA VAL A 104 18.57 -8.95 18.03
C VAL A 104 18.48 -9.62 19.39
N SER A 105 19.17 -10.76 19.51
CA SER A 105 19.38 -11.46 20.77
C SER A 105 20.73 -11.08 21.38
N LEU A 106 20.72 -10.84 22.69
CA LEU A 106 21.91 -10.55 23.51
C LEU A 106 22.41 -11.78 24.29
N ILE A 107 21.86 -12.96 24.02
CA ILE A 107 22.18 -14.18 24.79
C ILE A 107 23.53 -14.74 24.32
N ASN A 108 24.51 -14.76 25.22
CA ASN A 108 25.87 -15.25 24.95
C ASN A 108 26.50 -14.58 23.73
N THR A 109 26.42 -13.24 23.68
CA THR A 109 26.97 -12.39 22.62
C THR A 109 27.89 -11.35 23.23
N ASP A 110 29.08 -11.20 22.63
CA ASP A 110 29.93 -10.06 22.88
C ASP A 110 29.42 -8.90 22.03
N ILE A 111 28.89 -7.87 22.69
CA ILE A 111 28.19 -6.77 22.03
C ILE A 111 29.13 -5.58 21.96
N THR A 112 29.21 -4.94 20.80
CA THR A 112 29.89 -3.64 20.67
C THR A 112 28.87 -2.51 20.85
N VAL A 113 29.12 -1.63 21.83
CA VAL A 113 28.19 -0.53 22.14
C VAL A 113 28.81 0.82 21.78
N ASP A 114 28.10 1.60 20.97
CA ASP A 114 28.40 3.00 20.74
C ASP A 114 27.32 3.91 21.29
N ILE A 115 27.74 5.10 21.73
CA ILE A 115 26.86 6.09 22.33
C ILE A 115 27.06 7.39 21.56
N CYS A 116 25.98 7.88 20.97
CA CYS A 116 25.94 9.20 20.38
C CYS A 116 25.15 10.14 21.28
N GLU A 117 25.73 11.32 21.49
CA GLU A 117 24.93 12.46 21.93
C GLU A 117 23.98 12.84 20.79
N ARG A 118 22.75 13.17 21.16
CA ARG A 118 21.79 13.69 20.20
C ARG A 118 22.29 15.07 19.74
N LYS A 119 22.84 15.16 18.53
CA LYS A 119 23.25 16.44 17.95
C LYS A 119 22.00 17.32 17.80
N ASN A 120 21.92 18.40 18.56
CA ASN A 120 20.98 19.47 18.30
C ASN A 120 21.30 20.06 16.91
N ILE A 121 20.52 19.68 15.91
CA ILE A 121 20.55 20.26 14.58
C ILE A 121 19.81 21.60 14.68
N ASN A 122 20.57 22.69 14.81
CA ASN A 122 20.18 24.10 14.71
C ASN A 122 19.06 24.59 15.66
N GLU A 123 19.33 25.73 16.32
CA GLU A 123 18.55 26.44 17.35
C GLU A 123 17.15 26.95 16.97
N ASN A 124 16.39 26.21 16.14
CA ASN A 124 14.92 26.27 16.13
C ASN A 124 14.30 24.94 16.59
N GLN A 125 15.10 24.08 17.22
CA GLN A 125 14.68 22.81 17.80
C GLN A 125 15.25 22.68 19.21
N ILE A 126 14.34 22.60 20.18
CA ILE A 126 14.49 22.02 21.52
C ILE A 126 15.14 22.95 22.58
N ASP A 127 14.27 23.69 23.27
CA ASP A 127 14.45 24.05 24.69
C ASP A 127 13.56 23.13 25.54
N PHE A 128 14.19 22.29 26.36
CA PHE A 128 13.65 21.43 27.42
C PHE A 128 14.84 21.23 28.37
N PHE A 129 14.91 21.64 29.64
CA PHE A 129 13.94 22.18 30.59
C PHE A 129 14.63 23.17 31.55
N SER A 130 14.02 24.33 31.76
CA SER A 130 14.05 25.01 33.05
C SER A 130 12.60 25.14 33.49
N ASN A 131 12.31 24.67 34.70
CA ASN A 131 11.02 24.64 35.36
C ASN A 131 10.08 25.80 34.98
N ASP A 132 8.94 25.47 34.37
CA ASP A 132 7.59 25.73 34.91
C ASP A 132 6.53 25.51 33.82
N ASN A 133 5.57 24.62 34.11
CA ASN A 133 4.22 24.54 33.51
C ASN A 133 4.06 24.85 32.01
N LYS A 134 4.09 23.82 31.12
CA LYS A 134 3.17 23.62 29.97
C LYS A 134 3.66 22.52 28.98
N ILE A 135 2.74 21.61 28.63
CA ILE A 135 2.59 20.88 27.35
C ILE A 135 3.74 19.90 26.97
N SER A 136 3.46 18.60 27.11
CA SER A 136 4.34 17.47 26.77
C SER A 136 4.40 17.17 25.26
N ASN A 137 5.58 17.29 24.65
CA ASN A 137 5.91 16.78 23.31
C ASN A 137 6.69 15.45 23.41
N ASN A 138 6.22 14.41 22.73
CA ASN A 138 6.84 13.08 22.62
C ASN A 138 7.83 13.02 21.43
N ASN A 139 9.02 12.45 21.66
CA ASN A 139 10.07 12.25 20.66
C ASN A 139 9.89 10.95 19.84
N ASN A 140 8.73 10.76 19.21
CA ASN A 140 8.48 9.74 18.18
C ASN A 140 8.02 10.49 16.92
N PRO A 141 8.62 10.33 15.72
CA PRO A 141 8.12 11.01 14.52
C PRO A 141 6.69 10.61 14.16
N TYR A 142 6.21 9.50 14.76
CA TYR A 142 4.86 8.98 14.62
C TYR A 142 4.02 9.24 15.87
N GLU A 143 2.88 9.92 15.69
CA GLU A 143 1.81 9.92 16.67
C GLU A 143 1.03 8.58 16.57
N ILE A 144 0.90 7.85 17.68
CA ILE A 144 0.25 6.53 17.71
C ILE A 144 -1.27 6.72 17.77
N ILE A 145 -1.97 5.93 16.97
CA ILE A 145 -3.43 5.96 16.85
C ILE A 145 -4.02 4.57 17.17
N ASN A 146 -4.98 4.54 18.12
CA ASN A 146 -5.69 3.32 18.55
C ASN A 146 -7.12 3.24 18.00
N ASN A 147 -7.65 2.02 17.94
CA ASN A 147 -8.77 1.60 17.09
C ASN A 147 -10.20 2.00 17.47
N THR A 148 -10.45 2.66 18.61
CA THR A 148 -11.82 2.75 19.14
C THR A 148 -12.62 3.95 18.63
N GLN A 149 -11.97 5.01 18.18
CA GLN A 149 -12.49 6.12 17.36
C GLN A 149 -11.38 7.16 17.36
N VAL A 150 -10.80 7.39 16.19
CA VAL A 150 -9.72 8.36 16.07
C VAL A 150 -10.39 9.71 15.91
N ASN A 151 -10.05 10.66 16.78
CA ASN A 151 -10.44 12.04 16.60
C ASN A 151 -9.27 12.90 17.08
N ILE A 152 -8.33 13.14 16.17
CA ILE A 152 -7.08 13.85 16.46
C ILE A 152 -7.19 15.23 15.87
N ASN A 153 -7.24 16.24 16.73
CA ASN A 153 -7.12 17.63 16.32
C ASN A 153 -5.64 18.00 16.35
N ASN A 154 -5.13 18.45 15.22
CA ASN A 154 -3.74 18.84 15.10
C ASN A 154 -3.59 20.07 14.22
N THR A 155 -2.45 20.75 14.35
CA THR A 155 -2.06 21.87 13.50
C THR A 155 -0.86 21.45 12.64
N ILE A 156 -0.83 21.84 11.37
CA ILE A 156 0.31 21.61 10.47
C ILE A 156 0.74 22.95 9.87
N ASN A 157 2.05 23.16 9.79
CA ASN A 157 2.65 24.33 9.17
C ASN A 157 3.73 23.91 8.17
N GLY A 158 3.33 23.36 7.01
CA GLY A 158 4.25 22.89 5.97
C GLY A 158 5.05 21.61 6.30
N GLU A 159 5.02 21.15 7.54
CA GLU A 159 5.69 19.93 7.99
C GLU A 159 4.93 18.65 7.59
N PHE A 160 5.68 17.57 7.41
CA PHE A 160 5.15 16.23 7.14
C PHE A 160 4.88 15.49 8.45
N LYS A 161 3.64 15.52 8.95
CA LYS A 161 3.27 14.79 10.16
C LYS A 161 3.00 13.32 9.86
N LYS A 162 3.53 12.43 10.69
CA LYS A 162 3.35 10.99 10.53
C LYS A 162 2.55 10.40 11.68
N TYR A 163 1.75 9.40 11.35
CA TYR A 163 0.87 8.70 12.28
C TYR A 163 0.97 7.20 12.08
N LYS A 164 0.87 6.46 13.18
CA LYS A 164 0.93 5.00 13.18
C LYS A 164 -0.39 4.45 13.71
N PHE A 165 -1.21 3.93 12.80
CA PHE A 165 -2.51 3.34 13.12
C PHE A 165 -2.37 1.83 13.30
N ILE A 166 -2.62 1.35 14.52
CA ILE A 166 -2.42 -0.06 14.89
C ILE A 166 -3.75 -0.80 14.84
N ILE A 167 -3.89 -1.76 13.92
CA ILE A 167 -5.14 -2.50 13.73
C ILE A 167 -5.28 -3.59 14.79
N ASN A 168 -6.27 -3.45 15.67
CA ASN A 168 -6.73 -4.49 16.59
C ASN A 168 -7.08 -5.78 15.82
N TYR A 169 -6.69 -6.93 16.36
CA TYR A 169 -6.90 -8.24 15.77
C TYR A 169 -8.35 -8.55 15.36
N ASN A 170 -9.35 -8.16 16.15
CA ASN A 170 -10.75 -8.42 15.81
C ASN A 170 -11.16 -7.69 14.52
N ILE A 171 -10.73 -6.43 14.38
CA ILE A 171 -10.93 -5.61 13.18
C ILE A 171 -10.09 -6.21 12.05
N LEU A 172 -8.85 -6.58 12.30
CA LEU A 172 -7.97 -7.21 11.31
C LEU A 172 -8.59 -8.48 10.70
N GLU A 173 -9.13 -9.39 11.51
CA GLU A 173 -9.78 -10.60 11.01
C GLU A 173 -10.99 -10.28 10.12
N LEU A 174 -11.81 -9.32 10.54
CA LEU A 174 -12.96 -8.90 9.76
C LEU A 174 -12.53 -8.20 8.45
N LEU A 175 -11.44 -7.42 8.48
CA LEU A 175 -10.84 -6.77 7.31
C LEU A 175 -10.28 -7.83 6.35
N LYS A 176 -9.58 -8.86 6.86
CA LYS A 176 -9.09 -10.03 6.09
C LYS A 176 -10.22 -10.80 5.43
N LYS A 177 -11.36 -10.94 6.12
CA LYS A 177 -12.58 -11.58 5.59
C LYS A 177 -13.33 -10.68 4.58
N GLY A 178 -12.97 -9.40 4.47
CA GLY A 178 -13.65 -8.43 3.61
C GLY A 178 -14.98 -7.93 4.17
N ASN A 179 -15.27 -8.21 5.45
CA ASN A 179 -16.54 -7.89 6.09
C ASN A 179 -16.63 -6.43 6.54
N ILE A 180 -15.50 -5.71 6.61
CA ILE A 180 -15.46 -4.32 7.05
C ILE A 180 -14.54 -3.47 6.15
N SER A 181 -14.66 -2.15 6.25
CA SER A 181 -13.68 -1.20 5.75
C SER A 181 -13.29 -0.18 6.82
N ILE A 182 -12.05 0.28 6.79
CA ILE A 182 -11.57 1.38 7.61
C ILE A 182 -11.69 2.65 6.77
N ASN A 183 -12.51 3.60 7.22
CA ASN A 183 -12.68 4.88 6.55
C ASN A 183 -11.91 5.94 7.32
N ILE A 184 -11.01 6.64 6.64
CA ILE A 184 -10.25 7.76 7.19
C ILE A 184 -10.84 9.06 6.66
N TYR A 185 -11.02 10.03 7.55
CA TYR A 185 -11.57 11.35 7.26
C TYR A 185 -10.59 12.42 7.73
N LEU A 186 -10.45 13.46 6.93
CA LEU A 186 -9.81 14.71 7.33
C LEU A 186 -10.89 15.79 7.36
N LYS A 187 -10.91 16.63 8.39
CA LYS A 187 -11.76 17.84 8.41
C LYS A 187 -10.89 19.06 8.66
N SER A 188 -10.95 20.04 7.77
CA SER A 188 -10.26 21.31 7.91
C SER A 188 -11.02 22.40 7.15
N GLU A 189 -10.87 23.66 7.55
CA GLU A 189 -11.43 24.81 6.83
C GLU A 189 -10.87 24.93 5.40
N ASN A 190 -9.61 24.51 5.19
CA ASN A 190 -8.92 24.56 3.89
C ASN A 190 -8.46 23.15 3.45
N ILE A 191 -9.42 22.23 3.34
CA ILE A 191 -9.13 20.81 3.08
C ILE A 191 -8.34 20.55 1.79
N ASN A 192 -8.49 21.43 0.79
CA ASN A 192 -7.85 21.31 -0.51
C ASN A 192 -6.32 21.49 -0.48
N ASN A 193 -5.77 21.97 0.63
CA ASN A 193 -4.32 22.19 0.80
C ASN A 193 -3.59 20.99 1.43
N PHE A 194 -4.33 19.96 1.84
CA PHE A 194 -3.77 18.79 2.49
C PHE A 194 -3.57 17.64 1.49
N HIS A 195 -2.46 16.93 1.67
CA HIS A 195 -2.17 15.67 1.03
C HIS A 195 -2.02 14.58 2.07
N ILE A 196 -2.66 13.44 1.83
CA ILE A 196 -2.56 12.25 2.67
C ILE A 196 -1.81 11.16 1.91
N PHE A 197 -0.81 10.60 2.57
CA PHE A 197 -0.03 9.47 2.10
C PHE A 197 -0.26 8.30 3.04
N ILE A 198 -0.45 7.09 2.51
CA ILE A 198 -0.67 5.91 3.31
C ILE A 198 0.26 4.80 2.83
N SER A 199 0.95 4.14 3.75
CA SER A 199 1.74 2.94 3.48
C SER A 199 1.44 1.83 4.47
N PHE A 200 1.80 0.62 4.05
CA PHE A 200 1.63 -0.62 4.79
C PHE A 200 2.93 -1.43 4.72
N PRO A 201 3.16 -2.41 5.62
CA PRO A 201 4.21 -3.42 5.42
C PRO A 201 4.13 -4.02 4.00
N PRO A 202 5.26 -4.19 3.28
CA PRO A 202 6.64 -4.20 3.78
C PRO A 202 7.31 -2.83 3.94
N TYR A 203 6.64 -1.72 3.61
CA TYR A 203 7.17 -0.41 3.99
C TYR A 203 7.00 -0.22 5.50
N ASP A 204 8.06 0.26 6.13
CA ASP A 204 8.17 0.62 7.54
C ASP A 204 8.05 2.12 7.78
N ASP A 205 7.95 2.91 6.70
CA ASP A 205 7.81 4.37 6.73
C ASP A 205 6.78 4.87 5.72
N VAL A 206 6.34 6.11 5.88
CA VAL A 206 5.51 6.85 4.91
C VAL A 206 6.14 8.19 4.57
N SER A 207 6.22 8.49 3.27
CA SER A 207 6.74 9.75 2.74
C SER A 207 6.16 10.06 1.35
N GLU A 208 6.47 11.24 0.83
CA GLU A 208 6.13 11.61 -0.55
C GLU A 208 6.73 10.66 -1.60
N THR A 209 7.83 9.99 -1.27
CA THR A 209 8.52 9.05 -2.19
C THR A 209 8.29 7.59 -1.86
N VAL A 210 7.77 7.28 -0.67
CA VAL A 210 7.45 5.93 -0.19
C VAL A 210 6.03 5.91 0.36
N HIS A 211 5.09 5.46 -0.46
CA HIS A 211 3.70 5.30 -0.06
C HIS A 211 3.01 4.27 -0.93
N HIS A 212 1.92 3.68 -0.44
CA HIS A 212 0.99 2.86 -1.22
C HIS A 212 -0.07 3.72 -1.89
N ILE A 213 -0.68 4.64 -1.13
CA ILE A 213 -1.80 5.48 -1.53
C ILE A 213 -1.41 6.94 -1.37
N HIS A 214 -1.81 7.79 -2.32
CA HIS A 214 -1.69 9.25 -2.23
C HIS A 214 -3.02 9.88 -2.59
N VAL A 215 -3.53 10.72 -1.70
CA VAL A 215 -4.77 11.47 -1.83
C VAL A 215 -4.45 12.97 -1.80
N ASP A 216 -4.77 13.67 -2.88
CA ASP A 216 -4.61 15.12 -3.08
C ASP A 216 -5.92 15.92 -2.99
N ASP A 217 -7.03 15.20 -2.90
CA ASP A 217 -8.35 15.72 -2.61
C ASP A 217 -8.91 15.01 -1.38
N CYS A 218 -8.81 15.68 -0.23
CA CYS A 218 -9.24 15.13 1.06
C CYS A 218 -10.72 15.43 1.38
N THR A 219 -11.51 15.88 0.39
CA THR A 219 -12.95 16.15 0.57
C THR A 219 -13.75 14.88 0.83
N ASP A 220 -13.37 13.79 0.19
CA ASP A 220 -13.99 12.48 0.33
C ASP A 220 -13.30 11.60 1.39
N GLN A 221 -14.04 10.62 1.88
CA GLN A 221 -13.50 9.61 2.80
C GLN A 221 -12.54 8.66 2.07
N ILE A 222 -11.43 8.32 2.73
CA ILE A 222 -10.48 7.34 2.22
C ILE A 222 -10.90 5.97 2.76
N LYS A 223 -11.52 5.15 1.90
CA LYS A 223 -11.93 3.77 2.23
C LYS A 223 -10.75 2.81 2.05
N ILE A 224 -10.34 2.13 3.13
CA ILE A 224 -9.36 1.05 3.12
C ILE A 224 -10.08 -0.27 3.37
N ASP A 225 -10.14 -1.12 2.37
CA ASP A 225 -10.71 -2.47 2.44
C ASP A 225 -9.73 -3.54 1.95
N LYS A 226 -10.14 -4.81 2.03
CA LYS A 226 -9.34 -5.97 1.60
C LYS A 226 -8.84 -5.82 0.17
N ASP A 227 -9.72 -5.41 -0.74
CA ASP A 227 -9.41 -5.28 -2.16
C ASP A 227 -8.33 -4.21 -2.37
N LEU A 228 -8.48 -3.02 -1.80
CA LEU A 228 -7.45 -1.97 -1.90
C LEU A 228 -6.10 -2.44 -1.36
N ILE A 229 -6.09 -3.10 -0.19
CA ILE A 229 -4.86 -3.62 0.42
C ILE A 229 -4.19 -4.65 -0.49
N GLN A 230 -4.94 -5.65 -0.99
CA GLN A 230 -4.39 -6.66 -1.90
C GLN A 230 -3.86 -6.02 -3.19
N LYS A 231 -4.61 -5.06 -3.75
CA LYS A 231 -4.20 -4.30 -4.92
C LYS A 231 -2.88 -3.55 -4.70
N CYS A 232 -2.65 -3.00 -3.51
CA CYS A 232 -1.40 -2.35 -3.11
C CYS A 232 -0.27 -3.37 -2.88
N LEU A 233 -0.54 -4.48 -2.19
CA LEU A 233 0.45 -5.51 -1.88
C LEU A 233 0.93 -6.29 -3.10
N ARG A 234 0.10 -6.41 -4.14
CA ARG A 234 0.45 -7.16 -5.36
C ARG A 234 1.78 -6.71 -5.98
N TYR A 235 2.15 -5.43 -5.86
CA TYR A 235 3.39 -4.92 -6.44
C TYR A 235 4.64 -5.49 -5.78
N HIS A 236 4.52 -6.05 -4.59
CA HIS A 236 5.62 -6.70 -3.88
C HIS A 236 5.71 -8.19 -4.21
N PHE A 237 4.62 -8.83 -4.64
CA PHE A 237 4.55 -10.26 -4.95
C PHE A 237 4.49 -10.55 -6.47
N ILE A 238 5.24 -9.78 -7.26
CA ILE A 238 5.20 -9.84 -8.73
C ILE A 238 5.57 -11.23 -9.26
N TYR A 239 6.53 -11.90 -8.62
CA TYR A 239 6.99 -13.23 -9.01
C TYR A 239 5.84 -14.24 -9.16
N PHE A 240 4.96 -14.30 -8.15
CA PHE A 240 3.85 -15.26 -8.08
C PHE A 240 2.68 -14.96 -9.03
N GLN A 241 2.68 -13.78 -9.66
CA GLN A 241 1.63 -13.36 -10.60
C GLN A 241 1.97 -13.69 -12.06
N ASN A 242 3.19 -14.15 -12.34
CA ASN A 242 3.69 -14.34 -13.71
C ASN A 242 3.39 -15.71 -14.32
N ASP A 243 3.01 -16.71 -13.52
CA ASP A 243 2.86 -18.10 -13.97
C ASP A 243 1.47 -18.45 -14.54
N GLU A 244 0.55 -17.49 -14.64
CA GLU A 244 -0.73 -17.67 -15.36
C GLU A 244 -0.57 -17.95 -16.87
N LYS A 245 0.65 -17.87 -17.44
CA LYS A 245 0.90 -18.03 -18.89
C LYS A 245 2.05 -18.95 -19.29
N ASN A 246 2.92 -19.39 -18.37
CA ASN A 246 4.19 -20.02 -18.78
C ASN A 246 4.09 -21.51 -19.16
N GLU A 247 2.98 -22.21 -18.93
CA GLU A 247 2.84 -23.61 -19.37
C GLU A 247 2.38 -23.77 -20.83
N ASN A 248 1.85 -22.72 -21.47
CA ASN A 248 1.37 -22.81 -22.86
C ASN A 248 2.48 -22.72 -23.93
N ILE A 249 3.75 -22.49 -23.54
CA ILE A 249 4.85 -22.26 -24.49
C ILE A 249 5.73 -23.51 -24.70
N GLN A 250 5.62 -24.55 -23.87
CA GLN A 250 6.44 -25.76 -24.03
C GLN A 250 5.80 -26.89 -24.86
N LEU A 251 4.53 -26.75 -25.28
CA LEU A 251 3.81 -27.76 -26.06
C LEU A 251 3.67 -27.44 -27.56
N SER A 252 4.28 -26.37 -28.07
CA SER A 252 4.17 -25.98 -29.48
C SER A 252 5.51 -25.79 -30.19
N ASN A 253 6.51 -26.61 -29.89
CA ASN A 253 7.73 -26.68 -30.69
C ASN A 253 7.92 -28.08 -31.29
N THR A 254 6.96 -28.46 -32.13
CA THR A 254 7.23 -29.36 -33.26
C THR A 254 6.41 -28.91 -34.47
N ASN A 255 7.13 -28.55 -35.53
CA ASN A 255 6.75 -28.48 -36.94
C ASN A 255 6.40 -27.11 -37.55
N ASP A 256 7.37 -26.61 -38.31
CA ASP A 256 7.28 -26.06 -39.67
C ASP A 256 6.54 -24.74 -39.97
N ASN A 257 7.37 -23.72 -40.24
CA ASN A 257 7.41 -22.89 -41.45
C ASN A 257 6.12 -22.25 -42.05
N LYS A 258 6.21 -20.91 -42.16
CA LYS A 258 5.63 -19.96 -43.16
C LYS A 258 4.40 -19.13 -42.76
N ASN A 259 4.65 -17.81 -42.81
CA ASN A 259 3.82 -16.69 -43.28
C ASN A 259 2.53 -16.28 -42.55
N ASN A 260 2.55 -15.00 -42.13
CA ASN A 260 1.50 -13.98 -42.16
C ASN A 260 0.02 -14.46 -42.26
N ASN A 261 -0.74 -14.24 -41.19
CA ASN A 261 -1.90 -13.34 -41.12
C ASN A 261 -2.87 -13.77 -40.01
N LEU A 262 -3.32 -12.78 -39.24
CA LEU A 262 -4.69 -12.55 -38.74
C LEU A 262 -5.47 -13.67 -38.02
N LEU A 263 -6.34 -13.22 -37.11
CA LEU A 263 -7.52 -13.88 -36.49
C LEU A 263 -7.21 -14.68 -35.21
N CYS A 264 -7.68 -14.18 -34.06
CA CYS A 264 -9.00 -14.44 -33.47
C CYS A 264 -9.07 -15.84 -32.88
N TYR A 265 -9.18 -15.94 -31.54
CA TYR A 265 -9.89 -17.05 -30.85
C TYR A 265 -10.33 -16.48 -29.49
N ASP A 266 -11.63 -16.22 -29.32
CA ASP A 266 -12.65 -17.20 -28.90
C ASP A 266 -12.31 -17.88 -27.58
N THR A 267 -12.95 -17.34 -26.54
CA THR A 267 -13.27 -18.06 -25.32
C THR A 267 -14.18 -19.24 -25.65
N ASN A 268 -13.72 -20.46 -25.44
CA ASN A 268 -14.46 -21.47 -24.69
C ASN A 268 -13.69 -22.79 -24.56
N ASN A 269 -13.76 -23.33 -23.33
CA ASN A 269 -13.45 -24.70 -22.90
C ASN A 269 -12.03 -25.21 -23.10
N LEU A 270 -11.24 -25.22 -22.01
CA LEU A 270 -10.27 -26.28 -21.68
C LEU A 270 -9.91 -26.22 -20.17
N ASN A 271 -10.42 -27.20 -19.42
CA ASN A 271 -9.95 -27.79 -18.14
C ASN A 271 -9.49 -26.87 -16.98
N GLN A 272 -10.42 -26.62 -16.06
CA GLN A 272 -10.27 -25.95 -14.75
C GLN A 272 -9.50 -26.77 -13.68
N LYS A 273 -8.29 -27.27 -13.94
CA LYS A 273 -7.52 -27.98 -12.89
C LYS A 273 -6.09 -27.49 -12.62
N SER A 274 -5.57 -26.54 -13.38
CA SER A 274 -4.23 -25.94 -13.15
C SER A 274 -4.27 -24.43 -12.85
N TYR A 275 -5.45 -23.80 -12.88
CA TYR A 275 -5.63 -22.36 -12.69
C TYR A 275 -5.77 -21.91 -11.22
N GLN A 276 -5.95 -22.84 -10.27
CA GLN A 276 -6.21 -22.52 -8.86
C GLN A 276 -4.94 -22.47 -7.98
N ASP A 277 -3.87 -23.15 -8.37
CA ASP A 277 -2.82 -23.49 -7.39
C ASP A 277 -1.82 -22.36 -7.10
N TYR A 278 -1.63 -21.39 -8.01
CA TYR A 278 -0.79 -20.20 -7.75
C TYR A 278 -1.58 -19.06 -7.11
N SER A 279 -2.89 -18.98 -7.33
CA SER A 279 -3.76 -18.10 -6.55
C SER A 279 -3.74 -18.49 -5.06
N GLU A 280 -3.63 -19.79 -4.74
CA GLU A 280 -3.55 -20.26 -3.36
C GLU A 280 -2.29 -19.78 -2.63
N ILE A 281 -1.11 -19.84 -3.25
CA ILE A 281 0.13 -19.31 -2.65
C ILE A 281 0.02 -17.79 -2.48
N LEU A 282 -0.51 -17.09 -3.48
CA LEU A 282 -0.64 -15.64 -3.43
C LEU A 282 -1.63 -15.20 -2.34
N GLU A 283 -2.75 -15.93 -2.18
CA GLU A 283 -3.72 -15.72 -1.11
C GLU A 283 -3.11 -16.00 0.26
N TYR A 284 -2.36 -17.11 0.39
CA TYR A 284 -1.57 -17.40 1.59
C TYR A 284 -0.61 -16.25 1.93
N LEU A 285 0.13 -15.72 0.95
CA LEU A 285 1.03 -14.59 1.16
C LEU A 285 0.28 -13.32 1.58
N TYR A 286 -0.85 -13.01 0.95
CA TYR A 286 -1.67 -11.87 1.37
C TYR A 286 -2.18 -12.01 2.80
N ASP A 287 -2.52 -13.23 3.24
CA ASP A 287 -2.95 -13.48 4.62
C ASP A 287 -1.80 -13.36 5.62
N GLN A 288 -0.60 -13.84 5.27
CA GLN A 288 0.61 -13.74 6.10
C GLN A 288 1.12 -12.30 6.22
N PHE A 289 1.14 -11.56 5.11
CA PHE A 289 1.64 -10.18 5.04
C PHE A 289 0.54 -9.12 5.10
N PHE A 290 -0.65 -9.51 5.55
CA PHE A 290 -1.74 -8.57 5.72
C PHE A 290 -1.36 -7.52 6.77
N PRO A 291 -1.61 -6.23 6.53
CA PRO A 291 -1.09 -5.17 7.37
C PRO A 291 -1.77 -5.13 8.73
N HIS A 292 -0.97 -5.26 9.78
CA HIS A 292 -1.38 -5.02 11.16
C HIS A 292 -1.24 -3.54 11.57
N ILE A 293 -0.51 -2.78 10.77
CA ILE A 293 -0.17 -1.37 11.00
C ILE A 293 -0.37 -0.62 9.68
N ILE A 294 -0.92 0.59 9.79
CA ILE A 294 -1.05 1.54 8.70
C ILE A 294 -0.25 2.79 9.08
N PHE A 295 0.66 3.22 8.22
CA PHE A 295 1.38 4.47 8.38
C PHE A 295 0.67 5.55 7.57
N ILE A 296 0.34 6.67 8.20
CA ILE A 296 -0.37 7.79 7.56
C ILE A 296 0.52 9.03 7.65
N GLY A 297 0.84 9.63 6.52
CA GLY A 297 1.55 10.90 6.42
C GLY A 297 0.59 12.00 5.98
N ILE A 298 0.62 13.15 6.64
CA ILE A 298 -0.16 14.33 6.28
C ILE A 298 0.79 15.49 6.01
N LEU A 299 0.63 16.09 4.84
CA LEU A 299 1.38 17.26 4.41
C LEU A 299 0.43 18.40 4.08
N SER A 300 0.76 19.63 4.46
CA SER A 300 0.09 20.83 3.96
C SER A 300 0.99 21.58 2.99
N ASN A 301 0.42 22.04 1.89
CA ASN A 301 1.11 22.93 0.95
C ASN A 301 0.99 24.42 1.34
N SER A 302 0.36 24.74 2.47
CA SER A 302 0.26 26.11 2.97
C SER A 302 1.45 26.50 3.84
N ASN A 303 1.94 27.73 3.65
CA ASN A 303 2.93 28.36 4.53
C ASN A 303 2.30 28.95 5.81
N ILE A 304 1.00 28.73 6.01
CA ILE A 304 0.21 29.19 7.15
C ILE A 304 -0.21 27.95 7.94
N PRO A 305 -0.17 27.99 9.29
CA PRO A 305 -0.65 26.91 10.12
C PRO A 305 -2.13 26.63 9.85
N LEU A 306 -2.44 25.39 9.48
CA LEU A 306 -3.81 24.92 9.28
C LEU A 306 -4.18 23.91 10.36
N ASN A 307 -5.36 24.11 10.95
CA ASN A 307 -5.96 23.14 11.86
C ASN A 307 -6.67 22.07 11.04
N TYR A 308 -6.49 20.82 11.43
CA TYR A 308 -7.26 19.71 10.89
C TYR A 308 -7.63 18.73 11.98
N ASN A 309 -8.64 17.94 11.67
CA ASN A 309 -9.12 16.84 12.46
C ASN A 309 -9.00 15.57 11.62
N LEU A 310 -8.16 14.65 12.07
CA LEU A 310 -8.05 13.31 11.51
C LEU A 310 -8.96 12.38 12.31
N SER A 311 -9.88 11.72 11.61
CA SER A 311 -10.74 10.71 12.23
C SER A 311 -10.82 9.42 11.43
N SER A 312 -11.13 8.33 12.11
CA SER A 312 -11.34 7.04 11.45
C SER A 312 -12.48 6.26 12.07
N ASN A 313 -13.27 5.61 11.21
CA ASN A 313 -14.39 4.77 11.58
C ASN A 313 -14.30 3.43 10.85
N VAL A 314 -14.76 2.37 11.52
CA VAL A 314 -14.91 1.04 10.93
C VAL A 314 -16.37 0.85 10.52
N ILE A 315 -16.61 0.45 9.27
CA ILE A 315 -17.95 0.22 8.73
C ILE A 315 -18.07 -1.23 8.28
N GLU A 316 -19.17 -1.89 8.62
CA GLU A 316 -19.50 -3.22 8.08
C GLU A 316 -19.88 -3.12 6.61
N ASN A 317 -19.20 -3.91 5.78
CA ASN A 317 -19.58 -4.12 4.39
C ASN A 317 -20.80 -5.04 4.40
N THR A 318 -21.99 -4.50 4.15
CA THR A 318 -23.20 -5.33 4.01
C THR A 318 -23.01 -6.32 2.86
N LEU A 319 -23.00 -7.61 3.18
CA LEU A 319 -23.05 -8.69 2.19
C LEU A 319 -24.40 -8.63 1.47
N ASN A 320 -24.43 -8.06 0.26
CA ASN A 320 -25.56 -8.19 -0.65
C ASN A 320 -25.64 -9.64 -1.16
N LEU A 321 -26.16 -10.53 -0.33
CA LEU A 321 -26.70 -11.82 -0.74
C LEU A 321 -28.17 -11.62 -1.13
N THR A 322 -28.44 -11.10 -2.34
CA THR A 322 -29.77 -11.26 -2.94
C THR A 322 -29.89 -12.67 -3.51
N LYS A 323 -30.25 -13.62 -2.64
CA LYS A 323 -30.93 -14.83 -3.08
C LYS A 323 -32.35 -14.46 -3.50
N ASN A 324 -32.64 -14.71 -4.77
CA ASN A 324 -34.00 -14.83 -5.29
C ASN A 324 -34.82 -15.82 -4.45
N LYS A 325 -36.09 -15.44 -4.23
CA LYS A 325 -37.29 -16.18 -3.72
C LYS A 325 -37.95 -15.34 -2.62
N ASP A 326 -39.20 -14.92 -2.65
CA ASP A 326 -40.31 -15.17 -3.56
C ASP A 326 -41.28 -13.97 -3.48
N ILE A 327 -42.00 -13.77 -4.58
CA ILE A 327 -43.19 -12.95 -4.72
C ILE A 327 -44.28 -13.52 -3.80
N GLU A 328 -44.97 -12.67 -3.03
CA GLU A 328 -46.44 -12.72 -2.93
C GLU A 328 -47.05 -11.42 -2.33
N ASN A 329 -47.82 -10.76 -3.19
CA ASN A 329 -49.13 -10.13 -2.97
C ASN A 329 -49.31 -9.00 -1.94
N GLN A 330 -49.55 -7.79 -2.48
CA GLN A 330 -50.83 -7.10 -2.29
C GLN A 330 -51.11 -6.07 -3.40
N ASN A 331 -51.85 -6.55 -4.42
CA ASN A 331 -52.99 -5.93 -5.10
C ASN A 331 -53.04 -4.40 -5.28
N ILE A 332 -52.80 -3.93 -6.51
CA ILE A 332 -53.62 -2.86 -7.11
C ILE A 332 -54.06 -3.32 -8.51
N LYS A 333 -55.38 -3.23 -8.71
CA LYS A 333 -56.18 -3.78 -9.81
C LYS A 333 -55.77 -3.24 -11.18
N ILE A 334 -55.64 -4.18 -12.13
CA ILE A 334 -55.61 -3.98 -13.57
C ILE A 334 -57.02 -3.57 -14.04
N ASN A 335 -57.11 -2.52 -14.86
CA ASN A 335 -58.11 -2.41 -15.91
C ASN A 335 -57.39 -2.05 -17.21
N THR A 336 -57.24 -3.08 -18.04
CA THR A 336 -57.24 -3.11 -19.51
C THR A 336 -56.94 -1.81 -20.25
N ASN A 337 -55.78 -1.75 -20.90
CA ASN A 337 -55.73 -1.51 -22.34
C ASN A 337 -54.44 -2.09 -22.95
N GLU A 338 -54.59 -2.54 -24.18
CA GLU A 338 -53.76 -3.45 -24.95
C GLU A 338 -52.37 -2.90 -25.32
N ASN A 339 -51.40 -3.81 -25.42
CA ASN A 339 -50.25 -3.82 -26.34
C ASN A 339 -49.77 -2.49 -26.96
N ILE A 340 -48.59 -2.00 -26.53
CA ILE A 340 -47.53 -1.53 -27.43
C ILE A 340 -46.17 -1.81 -26.76
N ILE A 341 -45.34 -2.59 -27.45
CA ILE A 341 -43.91 -2.72 -27.20
C ILE A 341 -43.27 -1.36 -27.51
N ASN A 342 -42.91 -0.57 -26.49
CA ASN A 342 -42.12 0.64 -26.71
C ASN A 342 -40.63 0.28 -26.75
N ASN A 343 -40.13 -0.03 -27.96
CA ASN A 343 -38.71 0.14 -28.27
C ASN A 343 -38.38 1.63 -28.17
N GLN A 344 -37.94 2.08 -27.00
CA GLN A 344 -37.51 3.46 -26.81
C GLN A 344 -36.13 3.65 -27.44
N ASN A 345 -36.09 4.31 -28.59
CA ASN A 345 -34.85 4.70 -29.25
C ASN A 345 -34.22 5.89 -28.54
N TYR A 346 -32.94 5.76 -28.16
CA TYR A 346 -32.12 6.84 -27.61
C TYR A 346 -31.19 7.39 -28.68
N ILE A 347 -31.03 8.71 -28.72
CA ILE A 347 -30.15 9.45 -29.62
C ILE A 347 -29.23 10.33 -28.79
N LYS A 348 -27.93 10.30 -29.11
CA LYS A 348 -26.91 11.13 -28.46
C LYS A 348 -27.00 12.58 -28.95
N CYS A 349 -27.05 13.55 -28.04
CA CYS A 349 -27.03 14.97 -28.41
C CYS A 349 -25.65 15.42 -28.86
N ASP A 350 -25.58 16.11 -30.00
CA ASP A 350 -24.32 16.64 -30.55
C ASP A 350 -23.67 17.75 -29.69
N ASN A 351 -24.44 18.39 -28.79
CA ASN A 351 -23.96 19.51 -27.97
C ASN A 351 -23.60 19.10 -26.53
N CYS A 352 -24.45 18.35 -25.82
CA CYS A 352 -24.12 17.88 -24.46
C CYS A 352 -23.62 16.43 -24.38
N LEU A 353 -23.59 15.71 -25.51
CA LEU A 353 -23.11 14.33 -25.62
C LEU A 353 -23.88 13.31 -24.74
N LYS A 354 -25.06 13.67 -24.21
CA LYS A 354 -25.94 12.78 -23.44
C LYS A 354 -26.91 12.03 -24.35
N ASP A 355 -27.22 10.79 -23.97
CA ASP A 355 -28.25 9.98 -24.61
C ASP A 355 -29.65 10.43 -24.18
N ILE A 356 -30.48 10.78 -25.15
CA ILE A 356 -31.82 11.33 -24.93
C ILE A 356 -32.80 10.53 -25.76
N LEU A 357 -33.98 10.28 -25.22
CA LEU A 357 -35.07 9.66 -25.97
C LEU A 357 -35.37 10.45 -27.24
N ASP A 358 -35.48 9.77 -28.37
CA ASP A 358 -35.62 10.37 -29.70
C ASP A 358 -36.74 11.43 -29.74
N TYR A 359 -37.91 11.11 -29.16
CA TYR A 359 -39.04 12.05 -29.13
C TYR A 359 -38.80 13.32 -28.28
N ASN A 360 -37.82 13.33 -27.38
CA ASN A 360 -37.46 14.48 -26.53
C ASN A 360 -36.28 15.29 -27.07
N ILE A 361 -35.60 14.84 -28.14
CA ILE A 361 -34.35 15.45 -28.62
C ILE A 361 -34.52 16.91 -29.02
N ASN A 362 -35.67 17.28 -29.59
CA ASN A 362 -35.93 18.64 -30.07
C ASN A 362 -36.04 19.64 -28.90
N MET A 363 -36.81 19.30 -27.87
CA MET A 363 -36.93 20.13 -26.66
C MET A 363 -35.61 20.18 -25.89
N HIS A 364 -34.89 19.06 -25.84
CA HIS A 364 -33.55 19.01 -25.26
C HIS A 364 -32.59 19.92 -26.01
N LYS A 365 -32.53 19.88 -27.36
CA LYS A 365 -31.60 20.69 -28.17
C LYS A 365 -31.76 22.19 -27.90
N ILE A 366 -32.99 22.68 -27.80
CA ILE A 366 -33.27 24.10 -27.50
C ILE A 366 -32.71 24.49 -26.12
N HIS A 367 -33.02 23.70 -25.08
CA HIS A 367 -32.53 23.96 -23.72
C HIS A 367 -31.01 23.79 -23.62
N CYS A 368 -30.46 22.78 -24.30
CA CYS A 368 -29.05 22.43 -24.31
C CYS A 368 -28.20 23.52 -24.96
N ILE A 369 -28.55 24.00 -26.15
CA ILE A 369 -27.80 25.05 -26.87
C ILE A 369 -27.83 26.38 -26.09
N LYS A 370 -28.94 26.63 -25.39
CA LYS A 370 -29.08 27.84 -24.58
C LYS A 370 -28.13 27.84 -23.40
N ASN A 371 -28.00 26.70 -22.71
CA ASN A 371 -27.34 26.63 -21.40
C ASN A 371 -25.93 26.02 -21.44
N PHE A 372 -25.64 25.18 -22.43
CA PHE A 372 -24.40 24.43 -22.55
C PHE A 372 -23.65 24.74 -23.84
N SER A 373 -22.34 24.69 -23.74
CA SER A 373 -21.37 24.94 -24.82
C SER A 373 -20.20 23.98 -24.68
N ILE A 374 -19.65 23.53 -25.81
CA ILE A 374 -18.51 22.62 -25.83
C ILE A 374 -17.20 23.42 -25.80
N CYS A 375 -16.23 22.99 -24.98
CA CYS A 375 -14.89 23.52 -25.02
C CYS A 375 -14.17 23.11 -26.31
N ASN A 376 -13.52 24.05 -27.00
CA ASN A 376 -12.85 23.78 -28.28
C ASN A 376 -11.65 22.83 -28.16
N ILE A 377 -11.01 22.75 -26.99
CA ILE A 377 -9.80 21.96 -26.75
C ILE A 377 -10.16 20.55 -26.27
N CYS A 378 -10.82 20.39 -25.12
CA CYS A 378 -11.17 19.05 -24.59
C CYS A 378 -12.47 18.45 -25.13
N LYS A 379 -13.25 19.20 -25.92
CA LYS A 379 -14.54 18.76 -26.45
C LYS A 379 -15.57 18.36 -25.39
N GLN A 380 -15.40 18.83 -24.14
CA GLN A 380 -16.35 18.59 -23.06
C GLN A 380 -17.45 19.65 -23.01
N PRO A 381 -18.70 19.27 -22.68
CA PRO A 381 -19.80 20.21 -22.53
C PRO A 381 -19.78 20.89 -21.15
N PHE A 382 -19.81 22.21 -21.15
CA PHE A 382 -19.87 23.04 -19.94
C PHE A 382 -21.11 23.91 -19.95
N LYS A 383 -21.62 24.30 -18.79
CA LYS A 383 -22.55 25.44 -18.74
C LYS A 383 -21.81 26.68 -19.22
N LYS A 384 -22.49 27.58 -19.94
CA LYS A 384 -21.85 28.79 -20.48
C LYS A 384 -21.13 29.62 -19.42
N ASN A 385 -21.70 29.73 -18.21
CA ASN A 385 -21.08 30.45 -17.11
C ASN A 385 -19.83 29.75 -16.56
N GLU A 386 -19.81 28.41 -16.56
CA GLU A 386 -18.67 27.61 -16.10
C GLU A 386 -17.54 27.61 -17.14
N LEU A 387 -17.88 27.64 -18.43
CA LEU A 387 -16.90 27.68 -19.53
C LEU A 387 -16.00 28.93 -19.47
N ILE A 388 -16.50 30.06 -18.95
CA ILE A 388 -15.72 31.30 -18.80
C ILE A 388 -14.53 31.08 -17.85
N ASN A 389 -14.72 30.28 -16.82
CA ASN A 389 -13.69 29.99 -15.83
C ASN A 389 -12.90 28.71 -16.15
N HIS A 390 -13.22 28.05 -17.26
CA HIS A 390 -12.56 26.84 -17.73
C HIS A 390 -11.33 27.21 -18.57
N ILE A 391 -10.17 26.75 -18.11
CA ILE A 391 -8.88 26.96 -18.77
C ILE A 391 -8.19 25.62 -19.03
N HIS A 392 -7.16 25.64 -19.86
CA HIS A 392 -6.30 24.48 -20.09
C HIS A 392 -4.87 24.77 -19.61
N CYS A 393 -4.19 23.74 -19.11
CA CYS A 393 -2.77 23.84 -18.81
C CYS A 393 -1.95 23.89 -20.10
N ASP A 394 -0.99 24.82 -20.16
CA ASP A 394 -0.13 25.04 -21.32
C ASP A 394 0.86 23.88 -21.58
N ILE A 395 1.06 23.00 -20.58
CA ILE A 395 2.03 21.89 -20.64
C ILE A 395 1.35 20.56 -21.00
N CYS A 396 0.21 20.24 -20.38
CA CYS A 396 -0.46 18.94 -20.55
C CYS A 396 -1.83 19.01 -21.22
N ASN A 397 -2.33 20.21 -21.55
CA ASN A 397 -3.65 20.47 -22.13
C ASN A 397 -4.84 19.95 -21.30
N GLU A 398 -4.64 19.59 -20.03
CA GLU A 398 -5.74 19.21 -19.14
C GLU A 398 -6.62 20.42 -18.83
N GLY A 399 -7.93 20.20 -18.83
CA GLY A 399 -8.92 21.23 -18.54
C GLY A 399 -9.16 21.36 -17.05
N MET A 400 -9.21 22.59 -16.54
CA MET A 400 -9.40 22.89 -15.12
C MET A 400 -10.08 24.24 -14.91
N HIS A 401 -10.53 24.49 -13.68
CA HIS A 401 -11.00 25.80 -13.28
C HIS A 401 -9.81 26.76 -13.07
N ILE A 402 -10.00 28.05 -13.34
CA ILE A 402 -8.94 29.07 -13.27
C ILE A 402 -8.24 29.14 -11.90
N ASN A 403 -8.98 28.90 -10.82
CA ASN A 403 -8.45 28.89 -9.45
C ASN A 403 -7.50 27.72 -9.18
N ASP A 404 -7.61 26.62 -9.93
CA ASP A 404 -6.84 25.40 -9.71
C ASP A 404 -5.51 25.40 -10.49
N LYS A 405 -5.24 26.41 -11.34
CA LYS A 405 -4.04 26.45 -12.20
C LYS A 405 -2.75 26.25 -11.40
N ASN A 406 -2.61 26.97 -10.30
CA ASN A 406 -1.40 26.94 -9.48
C ASN A 406 -1.25 25.58 -8.77
N LYS A 407 -2.35 25.03 -8.22
CA LYS A 407 -2.38 23.70 -7.60
C LYS A 407 -2.07 22.61 -8.61
N HIS A 408 -2.61 22.70 -9.82
CA HIS A 408 -2.31 21.76 -10.89
C HIS A 408 -0.82 21.77 -11.26
N ASN A 409 -0.25 22.96 -11.45
CA ASN A 409 1.16 23.09 -11.79
C ASN A 409 2.09 22.55 -10.69
N SER A 410 1.79 22.83 -9.42
CA SER A 410 2.61 22.34 -8.30
C SER A 410 2.54 20.81 -8.18
N ILE A 411 1.38 20.20 -8.44
CA ILE A 411 1.22 18.74 -8.34
C ILE A 411 1.79 18.02 -9.55
N TRP A 412 1.46 18.45 -10.77
CA TRP A 412 1.72 17.68 -11.99
C TRP A 412 3.01 18.07 -12.72
N HIS A 413 3.47 19.31 -12.54
CA HIS A 413 4.60 19.88 -13.29
C HIS A 413 5.83 20.19 -12.44
N VAL A 414 5.82 19.84 -11.15
CA VAL A 414 7.02 19.80 -10.32
C VAL A 414 7.63 18.40 -10.41
N LYS A 415 8.95 18.36 -10.60
CA LYS A 415 9.69 17.09 -10.66
C LYS A 415 9.91 16.56 -9.25
N ILE A 416 9.54 15.30 -9.04
CA ILE A 416 9.75 14.57 -7.80
C ILE A 416 11.05 13.79 -7.94
N LYS A 417 11.93 13.92 -6.93
CA LYS A 417 13.15 13.13 -6.82
C LYS A 417 12.82 11.78 -6.19
N CYS A 418 12.99 10.70 -6.94
CA CYS A 418 12.77 9.34 -6.44
C CYS A 418 13.94 8.86 -5.56
N LEU A 419 13.70 7.83 -4.73
CA LEU A 419 14.74 7.13 -3.98
C LEU A 419 15.89 6.63 -4.86
N CYS A 420 15.63 6.30 -6.13
CA CYS A 420 16.66 5.89 -7.08
C CYS A 420 17.43 7.06 -7.71
N GLU A 421 17.31 8.28 -7.15
CA GLU A 421 17.95 9.52 -7.58
C GLU A 421 17.49 10.08 -8.95
N LYS A 422 16.52 9.43 -9.61
CA LYS A 422 15.90 9.92 -10.85
C LYS A 422 14.79 10.94 -10.55
N TYR A 423 14.54 11.84 -11.51
CA TYR A 423 13.51 12.87 -11.42
C TYR A 423 12.36 12.60 -12.39
N PHE A 424 11.12 12.67 -11.90
CA PHE A 424 9.93 12.40 -12.70
C PHE A 424 8.83 13.43 -12.45
N TYR A 425 8.02 13.73 -13.46
CA TYR A 425 6.73 14.38 -13.23
C TYR A 425 5.75 13.41 -12.56
N LYS A 426 4.74 13.94 -11.85
CA LYS A 426 3.83 13.13 -11.02
C LYS A 426 3.22 11.94 -11.75
N LYS A 427 2.73 12.15 -12.97
CA LYS A 427 2.16 11.09 -13.81
C LYS A 427 3.14 9.94 -14.00
N GLN A 428 4.39 10.22 -14.40
CA GLN A 428 5.43 9.20 -14.57
C GLN A 428 5.85 8.58 -13.23
N PHE A 429 5.95 9.41 -12.19
CA PHE A 429 6.35 8.99 -10.85
C PHE A 429 5.45 7.90 -10.28
N ILE A 430 4.12 8.01 -10.46
CA ILE A 430 3.14 7.01 -10.01
C ILE A 430 3.46 5.62 -10.60
N PHE A 431 3.75 5.53 -11.90
CA PHE A 431 4.11 4.26 -12.53
C PHE A 431 5.51 3.81 -12.14
N HIS A 432 6.49 4.72 -12.15
CA HIS A 432 7.87 4.43 -11.80
C HIS A 432 7.98 3.83 -10.39
N GLN A 433 7.42 4.50 -9.38
CA GLN A 433 7.50 4.10 -7.97
C GLN A 433 7.00 2.66 -7.76
N LYS A 434 5.90 2.27 -8.43
CA LYS A 434 5.26 0.95 -8.26
C LYS A 434 5.88 -0.13 -9.16
N LEU A 435 6.24 0.22 -10.39
CA LEU A 435 6.56 -0.75 -11.44
C LEU A 435 8.04 -0.81 -11.79
N PHE A 436 8.72 0.33 -11.87
CA PHE A 436 10.03 0.42 -12.54
C PHE A 436 11.19 0.84 -11.62
N CYS A 437 10.91 1.31 -10.40
CA CYS A 437 11.94 1.78 -9.49
C CYS A 437 12.86 0.61 -9.07
N PRO A 438 14.19 0.73 -9.24
CA PRO A 438 15.13 -0.31 -8.83
C PRO A 438 15.21 -0.46 -7.29
N LYS A 439 14.84 0.58 -6.54
CA LYS A 439 14.79 0.56 -5.07
C LYS A 439 13.43 0.14 -4.50
N LYS A 440 12.44 -0.23 -5.34
CA LYS A 440 11.17 -0.76 -4.83
C LYS A 440 11.41 -2.10 -4.13
N LEU A 441 10.65 -2.37 -3.07
CA LEU A 441 10.68 -3.65 -2.36
C LEU A 441 9.89 -4.70 -3.12
N ILE A 442 10.47 -5.88 -3.27
CA ILE A 442 9.83 -7.08 -3.81
C ILE A 442 10.12 -8.26 -2.90
N PHE A 443 9.20 -9.22 -2.83
CA PHE A 443 9.39 -10.46 -2.09
C PHE A 443 10.17 -11.44 -2.95
N CYS A 444 11.32 -11.89 -2.47
CA CYS A 444 12.10 -12.93 -3.15
C CYS A 444 11.62 -14.33 -2.72
N PRO A 445 11.15 -15.18 -3.64
CA PRO A 445 10.64 -16.53 -3.33
C PRO A 445 11.73 -17.53 -2.91
N PHE A 446 13.02 -17.16 -3.03
CA PHE A 446 14.14 -18.07 -2.78
C PHE A 446 14.86 -17.81 -1.46
N CYS A 447 14.83 -16.58 -0.94
CA CYS A 447 15.31 -16.26 0.40
C CYS A 447 14.19 -15.82 1.35
N ASN A 448 12.96 -15.68 0.85
CA ASN A 448 11.76 -15.36 1.63
C ASN A 448 11.85 -14.05 2.42
N ILE A 449 12.58 -13.08 1.88
CA ILE A 449 12.78 -11.76 2.45
C ILE A 449 12.37 -10.71 1.41
N PHE A 450 11.90 -9.56 1.88
CA PHE A 450 11.72 -8.40 1.02
C PHE A 450 13.07 -7.76 0.69
N THR A 451 13.37 -7.64 -0.59
CA THR A 451 14.61 -7.05 -1.08
C THR A 451 14.32 -5.97 -2.11
N ALA A 452 15.25 -5.07 -2.35
CA ALA A 452 15.13 -4.14 -3.46
C ALA A 452 15.18 -4.87 -4.82
N HIS A 453 14.47 -4.34 -5.81
CA HIS A 453 14.33 -4.95 -7.14
C HIS A 453 15.62 -4.95 -7.97
N PHE A 454 16.53 -3.99 -7.75
CA PHE A 454 17.86 -3.83 -8.37
C PHE A 454 17.94 -3.97 -9.91
N THR A 455 16.81 -3.92 -10.63
CA THR A 455 16.78 -4.00 -12.10
C THR A 455 16.39 -2.66 -12.68
N ASN A 456 17.27 -2.13 -13.52
CA ASN A 456 16.96 -0.95 -14.30
C ASN A 456 16.22 -1.37 -15.56
N ILE A 457 14.97 -0.92 -15.69
CA ILE A 457 14.21 -1.08 -16.93
C ILE A 457 14.55 0.11 -17.82
N TYR A 458 15.30 -0.17 -18.87
CA TYR A 458 15.54 0.76 -19.97
C TYR A 458 14.22 0.88 -20.76
N ASP A 459 13.84 2.08 -21.17
CA ASP A 459 12.60 2.40 -21.92
C ASP A 459 11.28 2.49 -21.11
N GLU A 460 11.34 2.80 -19.81
CA GLU A 460 10.14 3.01 -18.98
C GLU A 460 9.14 4.01 -19.60
N ASP A 461 9.63 5.13 -20.16
CA ASP A 461 8.79 6.13 -20.82
C ASP A 461 8.07 5.59 -22.07
N TYR A 462 8.76 4.76 -22.86
CA TYR A 462 8.17 4.14 -24.05
C TYR A 462 7.07 3.14 -23.68
N ILE A 463 7.29 2.34 -22.62
CA ILE A 463 6.29 1.38 -22.12
C ILE A 463 5.03 2.11 -21.66
N ILE A 464 5.20 3.21 -20.92
CA ILE A 464 4.09 4.04 -20.43
C ILE A 464 3.36 4.71 -21.61
N ALA A 465 4.07 5.26 -22.59
CA ALA A 465 3.46 5.87 -23.77
C ALA A 465 2.60 4.87 -24.57
N ASN A 466 3.18 3.70 -24.90
CA ASN A 466 2.47 2.64 -25.62
C ASN A 466 1.25 2.11 -24.85
N PHE A 467 1.30 2.12 -23.52
CA PHE A 467 0.14 1.78 -22.69
C PHE A 467 -1.01 2.79 -22.89
N PHE A 468 -0.73 4.09 -22.81
CA PHE A 468 -1.75 5.12 -23.02
C PHE A 468 -2.30 5.11 -24.46
N ASP A 469 -1.45 4.95 -25.47
CA ASP A 469 -1.89 4.84 -26.87
C ASP A 469 -2.87 3.68 -27.08
N LYS A 470 -2.61 2.53 -26.44
CA LYS A 470 -3.52 1.37 -26.50
C LYS A 470 -4.82 1.59 -25.76
N LEU A 471 -4.80 2.30 -24.62
CA LEU A 471 -6.01 2.63 -23.89
C LEU A 471 -6.91 3.54 -24.73
N ASP A 472 -6.34 4.58 -25.33
CA ASP A 472 -7.08 5.52 -26.16
C ASP A 472 -7.69 4.82 -27.38
N ASN A 473 -6.95 3.90 -28.02
CA ASN A 473 -7.47 3.10 -29.14
C ASN A 473 -8.59 2.12 -28.72
N LYS A 474 -8.54 1.54 -27.52
CA LYS A 474 -9.64 0.67 -27.01
C LYS A 474 -10.91 1.47 -26.73
N GLN A 475 -10.79 2.70 -26.26
CA GLN A 475 -11.95 3.58 -26.07
C GLN A 475 -12.61 3.93 -27.40
N ILE A 476 -11.85 4.10 -28.47
CA ILE A 476 -12.36 4.35 -29.83
C ILE A 476 -13.10 3.12 -30.39
N ASN A 477 -12.56 1.92 -30.18
CA ASN A 477 -13.12 0.68 -30.75
C ASN A 477 -14.37 0.12 -30.02
N ASN A 478 -14.63 0.56 -28.78
CA ASN A 478 -15.84 0.18 -28.03
C ASN A 478 -17.08 1.05 -28.35
N ILE A 479 -16.99 1.94 -29.34
CA ILE A 479 -18.12 2.77 -29.81
C ILE A 479 -18.89 2.02 -30.92
N SER A 480 -19.29 0.77 -30.63
CA SER A 480 -20.14 -0.07 -31.48
C SER A 480 -21.50 -0.33 -30.80
N PRO A 481 -22.64 -0.36 -31.52
CA PRO A 481 -23.93 0.07 -30.96
C PRO A 481 -24.66 -0.90 -30.02
N ASN A 482 -24.14 -2.07 -29.69
CA ASN A 482 -24.92 -3.07 -28.96
C ASN A 482 -24.07 -3.95 -28.06
N THR A 483 -23.75 -3.46 -26.87
CA THR A 483 -23.61 -4.28 -25.66
C THR A 483 -23.75 -3.37 -24.44
N ASN A 484 -24.65 -3.72 -23.52
CA ASN A 484 -24.92 -3.05 -22.25
C ASN A 484 -23.75 -3.20 -21.25
N ALA A 485 -22.54 -2.81 -21.66
CA ALA A 485 -21.49 -2.45 -20.73
C ALA A 485 -21.66 -0.95 -20.46
N HIS A 486 -22.04 -0.61 -19.23
CA HIS A 486 -22.10 0.79 -18.78
C HIS A 486 -20.77 1.48 -19.09
N ILE A 487 -20.78 2.29 -20.15
CA ILE A 487 -19.71 3.21 -20.49
C ILE A 487 -19.76 4.29 -19.42
N ASN A 488 -18.79 4.32 -18.51
CA ASN A 488 -18.59 5.48 -17.64
C ASN A 488 -17.96 6.58 -18.51
N SER A 489 -18.79 7.29 -19.27
CA SER A 489 -18.43 8.42 -20.13
C SER A 489 -18.29 9.71 -19.33
N ASN A 490 -17.69 9.63 -18.14
CA ASN A 490 -17.19 10.80 -17.46
C ASN A 490 -15.70 10.81 -17.71
N PHE A 491 -15.19 11.88 -18.33
CA PHE A 491 -13.85 12.34 -18.01
C PHE A 491 -13.87 12.70 -16.51
N GLU A 492 -13.80 11.67 -15.66
CA GLU A 492 -13.35 11.83 -14.30
C GLU A 492 -12.03 12.57 -14.40
N THR A 493 -11.91 13.66 -13.63
CA THR A 493 -10.71 14.48 -13.57
C THR A 493 -9.49 13.55 -13.48
N LYS A 494 -8.44 13.83 -14.26
CA LYS A 494 -7.21 13.03 -14.30
C LYS A 494 -6.40 13.23 -13.01
N SER A 495 -7.03 12.93 -11.89
CA SER A 495 -6.52 13.01 -10.54
C SER A 495 -5.48 11.93 -10.29
N ILE A 496 -4.81 12.01 -9.15
CA ILE A 496 -3.87 10.99 -8.72
C ILE A 496 -4.58 9.64 -8.55
N GLY A 497 -5.78 9.67 -7.95
CA GLY A 497 -6.64 8.50 -7.81
C GLY A 497 -6.99 7.83 -9.15
N TYR A 498 -7.27 8.63 -10.19
CA TYR A 498 -7.52 8.10 -11.54
C TYR A 498 -6.34 7.28 -12.07
N TYR A 499 -5.11 7.82 -12.03
CA TYR A 499 -3.94 7.10 -12.55
C TYR A 499 -3.56 5.88 -11.70
N VAL A 500 -3.74 5.96 -10.38
CA VAL A 500 -3.53 4.81 -9.47
C VAL A 500 -4.53 3.69 -9.78
N ASN A 501 -5.82 4.02 -9.95
CA ASN A 501 -6.84 3.06 -10.35
C ASN A 501 -6.59 2.47 -11.74
N LEU A 502 -6.17 3.30 -12.70
CA LEU A 502 -5.80 2.86 -14.04
C LEU A 502 -4.65 1.85 -13.99
N LEU A 503 -3.64 2.10 -13.16
CA LEU A 503 -2.50 1.22 -12.93
C LEU A 503 -2.96 -0.09 -12.28
N HIS A 504 -3.78 -0.04 -11.23
CA HIS A 504 -4.33 -1.23 -10.57
C HIS A 504 -5.15 -2.12 -11.51
N ASN A 505 -5.99 -1.53 -12.34
CA ASN A 505 -6.88 -2.28 -13.25
C ASN A 505 -6.14 -2.86 -14.45
N ASN A 506 -5.01 -2.26 -14.83
CA ASN A 506 -4.22 -2.68 -15.99
C ASN A 506 -2.86 -3.28 -15.61
N PHE A 507 -2.66 -3.66 -14.35
CA PHE A 507 -1.38 -4.17 -13.86
C PHE A 507 -0.82 -5.32 -14.71
N ASN A 508 -1.69 -6.22 -15.17
CA ASN A 508 -1.33 -7.36 -16.02
C ASN A 508 -0.66 -6.97 -17.34
N TYR A 509 -0.91 -5.76 -17.85
CA TYR A 509 -0.20 -5.22 -19.02
C TYR A 509 1.31 -5.08 -18.77
N PHE A 510 1.68 -4.70 -17.54
CA PHE A 510 3.04 -4.35 -17.16
C PHE A 510 3.87 -5.55 -16.70
N LEU A 511 3.24 -6.65 -16.27
CA LEU A 511 3.92 -7.86 -15.78
C LEU A 511 5.06 -8.35 -16.69
N LYS A 512 4.84 -8.32 -18.01
CA LYS A 512 5.86 -8.74 -19.00
C LYS A 512 7.15 -7.91 -18.99
N TYR A 513 7.10 -6.68 -18.49
CA TYR A 513 8.25 -5.76 -18.45
C TYR A 513 9.00 -5.79 -17.11
N ILE A 514 8.44 -6.41 -16.08
CA ILE A 514 8.95 -6.39 -14.70
C ILE A 514 9.47 -7.79 -14.30
N LYS A 515 9.87 -8.60 -15.28
CA LYS A 515 10.26 -9.99 -15.03
C LYS A 515 11.63 -10.07 -14.37
N ASN A 516 11.66 -10.70 -13.19
CA ASN A 516 12.83 -11.17 -12.45
C ASN A 516 13.92 -10.11 -12.17
N SER A 517 13.99 -9.71 -10.91
CA SER A 517 15.11 -8.93 -10.37
C SER A 517 16.46 -9.64 -10.53
N GLU A 518 17.54 -8.86 -10.51
CA GLU A 518 18.90 -9.39 -10.41
C GLU A 518 19.08 -10.22 -9.14
N HIS A 519 18.45 -9.80 -8.05
CA HIS A 519 18.44 -10.53 -6.80
C HIS A 519 17.81 -11.92 -6.97
N GLU A 520 16.63 -12.04 -7.59
CA GLU A 520 15.98 -13.34 -7.83
C GLU A 520 16.84 -14.27 -8.70
N LYS A 521 17.53 -13.74 -9.72
CA LYS A 521 18.44 -14.53 -10.58
C LYS A 521 19.61 -15.09 -9.77
N TYR A 522 20.24 -14.24 -8.96
CA TYR A 522 21.38 -14.64 -8.12
C TYR A 522 20.96 -15.54 -6.95
N CYS A 523 19.88 -15.20 -6.26
CA CYS A 523 19.39 -15.95 -5.11
C CYS A 523 18.87 -17.33 -5.53
N GLY A 524 18.16 -17.40 -6.67
CA GLY A 524 17.68 -18.65 -7.23
C GLY A 524 18.77 -19.63 -7.67
N SER A 525 19.95 -19.13 -8.06
CA SER A 525 21.10 -19.95 -8.48
C SER A 525 21.97 -20.46 -7.33
N LYS A 526 21.67 -20.06 -6.08
CA LYS A 526 22.34 -20.65 -4.90
C LYS A 526 21.95 -22.11 -4.74
N SER A 527 22.90 -22.93 -4.30
CA SER A 527 22.62 -24.34 -3.98
C SER A 527 21.85 -24.46 -2.67
N ILE A 528 21.02 -25.50 -2.58
CA ILE A 528 20.29 -25.91 -1.38
C ILE A 528 20.20 -27.44 -1.35
N SER A 529 20.28 -28.02 -0.16
CA SER A 529 20.08 -29.45 0.05
C SER A 529 18.64 -29.71 0.46
N CYS A 530 17.96 -30.64 -0.24
CA CYS A 530 16.61 -31.04 0.16
C CYS A 530 16.63 -31.66 1.55
N ILE A 531 15.73 -31.23 2.43
CA ILE A 531 15.68 -31.75 3.80
C ILE A 531 15.29 -33.22 3.88
N ILE A 532 14.44 -33.67 2.95
CA ILE A 532 13.86 -35.01 2.95
C ILE A 532 14.83 -36.02 2.33
N CYS A 533 15.40 -35.74 1.15
CA CYS A 533 16.29 -36.69 0.45
C CYS A 533 17.78 -36.29 0.43
N LYS A 534 18.16 -35.15 1.02
CA LYS A 534 19.55 -34.63 1.07
C LYS A 534 20.21 -34.38 -0.29
N LYS A 535 19.45 -34.43 -1.38
CA LYS A 535 19.94 -34.10 -2.73
C LYS A 535 20.18 -32.60 -2.86
N ASN A 536 21.35 -32.23 -3.36
CA ASN A 536 21.68 -30.84 -3.67
C ASN A 536 21.09 -30.41 -5.01
N MET A 537 20.54 -29.20 -5.06
CA MET A 537 19.97 -28.57 -6.24
C MET A 537 20.04 -27.04 -6.11
N TYR A 538 19.59 -26.30 -7.12
CA TYR A 538 19.44 -24.85 -7.03
C TYR A 538 18.13 -24.46 -6.34
N ARG A 539 18.11 -23.35 -5.60
CA ARG A 539 16.94 -22.87 -4.84
C ARG A 539 15.70 -22.68 -5.73
N ASN A 540 15.88 -22.21 -6.96
CA ASN A 540 14.79 -22.05 -7.91
C ASN A 540 14.17 -23.38 -8.39
N LEU A 541 14.85 -24.51 -8.18
CA LEU A 541 14.31 -25.85 -8.46
C LEU A 541 13.71 -26.51 -7.22
N TYR A 542 13.89 -25.93 -6.03
CA TYR A 542 13.57 -26.61 -4.77
C TYR A 542 12.06 -26.79 -4.57
N LEU A 543 11.25 -25.77 -4.88
CA LEU A 543 9.79 -25.88 -4.81
C LEU A 543 9.27 -26.99 -5.74
N ASN A 544 9.74 -27.02 -6.98
CA ASN A 544 9.35 -28.04 -7.95
C ASN A 544 9.82 -29.44 -7.51
N HIS A 545 10.99 -29.55 -6.90
CA HIS A 545 11.48 -30.81 -6.35
C HIS A 545 10.60 -31.34 -5.21
N LEU A 546 10.23 -30.50 -4.24
CA LEU A 546 9.34 -30.89 -3.14
C LEU A 546 7.97 -31.34 -3.67
N CYS A 547 7.42 -30.64 -4.66
CA CYS A 547 6.14 -30.99 -5.27
C CYS A 547 6.21 -32.31 -6.06
N SER A 548 7.22 -32.49 -6.91
CA SER A 548 7.30 -33.63 -7.84
C SER A 548 7.90 -34.90 -7.26
N VAL A 549 8.87 -34.80 -6.34
CA VAL A 549 9.60 -35.96 -5.79
C VAL A 549 9.02 -36.39 -4.45
N HIS A 550 8.50 -35.45 -3.66
CA HIS A 550 7.96 -35.72 -2.32
C HIS A 550 6.42 -35.63 -2.26
N ASN A 551 5.76 -35.37 -3.39
CA ASN A 551 4.30 -35.27 -3.51
C ASN A 551 3.68 -34.28 -2.50
N LEU A 552 4.41 -33.23 -2.13
CA LEU A 552 3.94 -32.18 -1.25
C LEU A 552 3.11 -31.17 -2.03
N THR A 553 2.13 -30.55 -1.39
CA THR A 553 1.42 -29.41 -2.00
C THR A 553 2.37 -28.22 -2.15
N LYS A 554 2.03 -27.25 -3.01
CA LYS A 554 2.85 -26.03 -3.16
C LYS A 554 2.92 -25.22 -1.87
N ILE A 555 1.83 -25.13 -1.10
CA ILE A 555 1.80 -24.42 0.19
C ILE A 555 2.70 -25.12 1.21
N GLU A 556 2.60 -26.45 1.35
CA GLU A 556 3.47 -27.22 2.26
C GLU A 556 4.94 -27.09 1.84
N SER A 557 5.21 -27.20 0.54
CA SER A 557 6.56 -27.00 -0.02
C SER A 557 7.08 -25.59 0.30
N PHE A 558 6.25 -24.56 0.13
CA PHE A 558 6.61 -23.18 0.42
C PHE A 558 6.86 -22.96 1.92
N LYS A 559 6.04 -23.54 2.82
CA LYS A 559 6.26 -23.52 4.28
C LYS A 559 7.59 -24.18 4.64
N ILE A 560 7.88 -25.35 4.08
CA ILE A 560 9.17 -26.04 4.28
C ILE A 560 10.33 -25.17 3.81
N ILE A 561 10.21 -24.48 2.68
CA ILE A 561 11.26 -23.55 2.21
C ILE A 561 11.42 -22.39 3.20
N ASN A 562 10.32 -21.80 3.69
CA ASN A 562 10.36 -20.67 4.63
C ASN A 562 10.97 -21.04 5.97
N GLU A 563 10.57 -22.18 6.55
CA GLU A 563 11.00 -22.63 7.88
C GLU A 563 12.47 -23.07 7.91
N ASN A 564 13.05 -23.43 6.76
CA ASN A 564 14.34 -24.11 6.68
C ASN A 564 15.46 -23.33 5.97
N ILE A 565 15.31 -22.03 5.76
CA ILE A 565 16.40 -21.18 5.23
C ILE A 565 17.64 -21.15 6.16
N GLN A 566 17.53 -21.63 7.40
CA GLN A 566 18.52 -21.51 8.47
C GLN A 566 19.51 -22.70 8.66
N LEU A 567 19.67 -23.62 7.69
CA LEU A 567 20.62 -24.75 7.83
C LEU A 567 21.90 -24.66 6.97
N GLN A 568 22.35 -23.46 6.58
CA GLN A 568 23.66 -23.28 5.98
C GLN A 568 24.47 -22.16 6.62
#